data_AF-A0A2V9PNQ6-F1
#
_entry.id   AF-A0A2V9PNQ6-F1
#
_cell.length_a   1.000
_cell.length_b   1.000
_cell.length_c   1.000
_cell.angle_alpha   90.00
_cell.angle_beta   90.00
_cell.angle_gamma   90.00
#
_symmetry.space_group_name_H-M   'P 1'
#
loop_
_entity.id
_entity.type
_entity.pdbx_description
1 polymer ?
#
loop_
_entity_poly.entity_id
_entity_poly.type
_entity_poly.pdbx_seq_one_letter_code
_entity_poly.pdbx_strand_id
1 'polypeptide(L)'
;HFAADVQQALYGGLVSQNPDVRNRGVKEAQYVVLTGTQMPAVLAEVSFVSSPADESKLQSSEYRQQIAESLYRGIARYRDESKRTKVASAKN
;
A
#
# COMPACT_ATOMS: atom_id res chain seq x y z
N HIS A 1 -2.77 -10.51 -5.09
CA HIS A 1 -1.42 -9.99 -5.35
C HIS A 1 -1.34 -8.47 -5.13
N PHE A 2 -1.99 -7.62 -5.94
CA PHE A 2 -1.84 -6.15 -5.82
C PHE A 2 -2.03 -5.57 -4.40
N ALA A 3 -3.14 -5.88 -3.71
CA ALA A 3 -3.38 -5.39 -2.36
C ALA A 3 -2.33 -5.86 -1.33
N ALA A 4 -1.85 -7.09 -1.48
CA ALA A 4 -0.82 -7.64 -0.60
C ALA A 4 0.54 -6.95 -0.83
N ASP A 5 0.91 -6.68 -2.08
CA ASP A 5 2.15 -5.98 -2.42
C ASP A 5 2.17 -4.56 -1.85
N VAL A 6 1.05 -3.84 -1.99
CA VAL A 6 0.88 -2.50 -1.42
C VAL A 6 0.90 -2.55 0.11
N GLN A 7 0.17 -3.49 0.73
CA GLN A 7 0.12 -3.63 2.18
C GLN A 7 1.50 -3.94 2.78
N GLN A 8 2.24 -4.88 2.19
CA GLN A 8 3.55 -5.29 2.68
C GLN A 8 4.57 -4.14 2.56
N ALA A 9 4.58 -3.44 1.43
CA ALA A 9 5.47 -2.31 1.22
C ALA A 9 5.16 -1.15 2.16
N LEU A 10 3.87 -0.80 2.32
CA LEU A 10 3.42 0.25 3.22
C LEU A 10 3.80 -0.06 4.67
N TYR A 11 3.46 -1.24 5.18
CA TYR A 11 3.79 -1.62 6.55
C TYR A 11 5.30 -1.64 6.81
N GLY A 12 6.08 -2.25 5.90
CA GLY A 12 7.53 -2.33 6.02
C GLY A 12 8.21 -0.96 5.98
N GLY A 13 7.66 -0.01 5.22
CA GLY A 13 8.07 1.39 5.26
C GLY A 13 7.81 2.01 6.63
N LEU A 14 6.55 1.99 7.09
CA LEU A 14 6.13 2.72 8.29
C LEU A 14 6.75 2.21 9.59
N VAL A 15 6.97 0.89 9.74
CA VAL A 15 7.49 0.32 10.98
C VAL A 15 8.90 0.85 11.33
N SER A 16 9.67 1.30 10.35
CA SER A 16 11.00 1.89 10.55
C SER A 16 10.99 3.25 11.28
N GLN A 17 9.90 4.01 11.19
CA GLN A 17 9.75 5.34 11.84
C GLN A 17 8.62 5.36 12.88
N ASN A 18 7.81 4.31 12.89
CA ASN A 18 6.72 4.13 13.83
C ASN A 18 6.69 2.66 14.30
N PRO A 19 7.54 2.27 15.27
CA PRO A 19 7.60 0.88 15.73
C PRO A 19 6.28 0.38 16.34
N ASP A 20 5.43 1.29 16.81
CA ASP A 20 4.10 0.98 17.35
C ASP A 20 3.02 0.79 16.26
N VAL A 21 3.37 1.02 14.98
CA VAL A 21 2.43 0.83 13.87
C VAL A 21 2.03 -0.63 13.78
N ARG A 22 0.72 -0.88 13.75
CA ARG A 22 0.18 -2.24 13.66
C ARG A 22 -0.08 -2.61 12.22
N ASN A 23 0.35 -3.82 11.82
CA ASN A 23 -0.07 -4.39 10.54
C ASN A 23 -1.54 -4.81 10.64
N ARG A 24 -2.43 -4.06 9.97
CA ARG A 24 -3.88 -4.32 9.96
C ARG A 24 -4.35 -5.23 8.83
N GLY A 25 -3.42 -5.67 7.97
CA GLY A 25 -3.67 -6.58 6.86
C GLY A 25 -4.53 -5.98 5.73
N VAL A 26 -4.75 -6.80 4.70
CA VAL A 26 -5.69 -6.49 3.62
C VAL A 26 -7.10 -6.84 4.07
N LYS A 27 -8.06 -5.98 3.77
CA LYS A 27 -9.48 -6.19 4.05
C LYS A 27 -10.30 -6.07 2.78
N GLU A 28 -11.29 -6.94 2.64
CA GLU A 28 -12.29 -6.85 1.58
C GLU A 28 -13.49 -6.03 2.06
N ALA A 29 -13.90 -5.05 1.25
CA ALA A 29 -15.03 -4.17 1.55
C ALA A 29 -15.59 -3.58 0.24
N GLN A 30 -16.89 -3.26 0.25
CA GLN A 30 -17.61 -2.73 -0.92
C GLN A 30 -17.56 -1.19 -0.94
N TYR A 31 -16.36 -0.63 -1.07
CA TYR A 31 -16.22 0.81 -1.25
C TYR A 31 -16.57 1.19 -2.69
N VAL A 32 -17.39 2.24 -2.88
CA VAL A 32 -17.84 2.71 -4.20
C VAL A 32 -16.67 2.97 -5.15
N VAL A 33 -15.55 3.49 -4.65
CA VAL A 33 -14.34 3.76 -5.43
C VAL A 33 -13.61 2.51 -5.93
N LEU A 34 -13.91 1.34 -5.37
CA LEU A 34 -13.37 0.04 -5.77
C LEU A 34 -14.38 -0.78 -6.61
N THR A 35 -15.64 -0.35 -6.66
CA THR A 35 -16.70 -1.05 -7.40
C THR A 35 -16.63 -0.73 -8.89
N GLY A 36 -16.74 -1.76 -9.74
CA GLY A 36 -16.82 -1.58 -11.20
C GLY A 36 -15.52 -1.16 -11.87
N THR A 37 -14.38 -1.24 -11.17
CA THR A 37 -13.07 -0.92 -11.75
C THR A 37 -12.64 -1.99 -12.75
N GLN A 38 -12.27 -1.60 -13.97
CA GLN A 38 -11.77 -2.52 -15.02
C GLN A 38 -10.28 -2.90 -14.83
N MET A 39 -9.65 -2.39 -13.79
CA MET A 39 -8.26 -2.61 -13.41
C MET A 39 -8.18 -3.01 -11.94
N PRO A 40 -7.09 -3.67 -11.51
CA PRO A 40 -6.83 -3.89 -10.09
C PRO A 40 -6.83 -2.55 -9.32
N ALA A 41 -7.63 -2.47 -8.26
CA ALA A 41 -7.81 -1.27 -7.45
C ALA A 41 -7.72 -1.60 -5.95
N VAL A 42 -7.21 -0.65 -5.16
CA VAL A 42 -7.09 -0.75 -3.70
C VAL A 42 -7.36 0.62 -3.07
N LEU A 43 -7.91 0.61 -1.85
CA LEU A 43 -7.99 1.79 -0.99
C LEU A 43 -7.03 1.57 0.18
N ALA A 44 -6.08 2.50 0.37
CA ALA A 44 -5.05 2.40 1.40
C ALA A 44 -5.34 3.34 2.57
N GLU A 45 -5.55 2.79 3.76
CA GLU A 45 -5.57 3.54 5.01
C GLU A 45 -4.12 3.65 5.54
N VAL A 46 -3.53 4.85 5.51
CA VAL A 46 -2.09 5.04 5.74
C VAL A 46 -1.72 5.36 7.20
N SER A 47 -2.64 5.95 7.97
CA SER A 47 -2.51 6.23 9.42
C SER A 47 -3.87 6.69 9.97
N PHE A 48 -3.96 6.95 11.28
CA PHE A 48 -5.20 7.38 11.94
C PHE A 48 -5.13 8.82 12.43
N VAL A 49 -5.89 9.73 11.81
CA VAL A 49 -6.00 11.14 12.28
C VAL A 49 -6.63 11.25 13.67
N SER A 50 -7.38 10.24 14.10
CA SER A 50 -7.98 10.17 15.45
C SER A 50 -6.99 9.76 16.54
N SER A 51 -5.77 9.35 16.18
CA SER A 51 -4.68 9.08 17.10
C SER A 51 -3.77 10.31 17.14
N PRO A 52 -3.63 11.01 18.28
CA PRO A 52 -2.78 12.21 18.37
C PRO A 52 -1.32 11.95 17.95
N ALA A 53 -0.81 10.75 18.21
CA ALA A 53 0.54 10.34 17.81
C ALA A 53 0.68 10.21 16.29
N ASP A 54 -0.31 9.62 15.62
CA ASP A 54 -0.33 9.49 14.15
C ASP A 54 -0.60 10.83 13.48
N GLU A 55 -1.51 11.64 14.03
CA GLU A 55 -1.82 12.99 13.55
C GLU A 55 -0.56 13.87 13.54
N SER A 56 0.18 13.90 14.64
CA SER A 56 1.45 14.64 14.73
C SER A 56 2.46 14.17 13.67
N LYS A 57 2.56 12.86 13.43
CA LYS A 57 3.42 12.31 12.36
C LYS A 57 2.92 12.71 10.98
N LEU A 58 1.61 12.67 10.73
CA LEU A 58 1.02 13.07 9.44
C LEU A 58 1.30 14.55 9.09
N GLN A 59 1.57 15.41 10.08
CA GLN A 59 2.01 16.78 9.85
C GLN A 59 3.47 16.90 9.37
N SER A 60 4.33 15.90 9.60
CA SER A 60 5.71 15.86 9.09
C SER A 60 5.75 15.56 7.57
N SER A 61 6.55 16.34 6.84
CA SER A 61 6.86 16.10 5.43
C SER A 61 7.56 14.76 5.21
N GLU A 62 8.46 14.41 6.12
CA GLU A 62 9.29 13.22 6.07
C GLU A 62 8.43 11.96 6.18
N TYR A 63 7.47 11.95 7.11
CA TYR A 63 6.54 10.83 7.26
C TYR A 63 5.61 10.68 6.05
N ARG A 64 5.09 11.79 5.50
CA ARG A 64 4.30 11.76 4.26
C ARG A 64 5.10 11.26 3.07
N GLN A 65 6.36 11.67 2.95
CA GLN A 65 7.26 11.22 1.89
C GLN A 65 7.52 9.71 2.00
N GLN A 66 7.73 9.21 3.21
CA GLN A 66 7.89 7.78 3.46
C GLN A 66 6.64 6.97 3.12
N ILE A 67 5.44 7.46 3.45
CA ILE A 67 4.17 6.85 3.00
C ILE A 67 4.15 6.76 1.47
N ALA A 68 4.44 7.87 0.79
CA ALA A 68 4.41 7.94 -0.67
C ALA A 68 5.40 6.96 -1.33
N GLU A 69 6.64 6.90 -0.82
CA GLU A 69 7.66 5.96 -1.30
C GLU A 69 7.26 4.51 -1.07
N SER A 70 6.64 4.21 0.06
CA SER A 70 6.22 2.85 0.39
C SER A 70 5.08 2.39 -0.51
N LEU A 71 4.10 3.27 -0.77
CA LEU A 71 3.04 3.02 -1.76
C LEU A 71 3.62 2.82 -3.16
N TYR A 72 4.55 3.68 -3.59
CA TYR A 72 5.24 3.55 -4.87
C TYR A 72 5.93 2.18 -5.01
N ARG A 73 6.69 1.74 -4.00
CA ARG A 73 7.38 0.44 -4.00
C ARG A 73 6.39 -0.71 -4.16
N GLY A 74 5.25 -0.68 -3.48
CA GLY A 74 4.21 -1.70 -3.60
C GLY A 74 3.60 -1.75 -5.01
N ILE A 75 3.28 -0.60 -5.58
CA ILE A 75 2.74 -0.49 -6.95
C ILE A 75 3.75 -0.96 -7.99
N ALA A 76 5.02 -0.53 -7.86
CA ALA A 76 6.09 -0.91 -8.77
C ALA A 76 6.35 -2.42 -8.73
N ARG A 77 6.34 -3.01 -7.53
CA ARG A 77 6.47 -4.46 -7.35
C ARG A 77 5.36 -5.22 -8.08
N TYR A 78 4.10 -4.86 -7.85
CA TYR A 78 2.96 -5.50 -8.51
C TYR A 78 3.08 -5.44 -10.04
N ARG A 79 3.47 -4.28 -10.57
CA ARG A 79 3.67 -4.08 -12.02
C ARG A 79 4.76 -5.02 -12.56
N ASP A 80 5.88 -5.13 -11.86
CA ASP A 80 7.04 -5.88 -12.33
C ASP A 80 6.82 -7.39 -12.23
N GLU A 81 6.14 -7.87 -11.19
CA GLU A 81 5.68 -9.26 -11.08
C GLU A 81 4.67 -9.60 -12.18
N SER A 82 3.71 -8.72 -12.44
CA SER A 82 2.72 -8.89 -13.51
C SER A 82 3.36 -9.00 -14.91
N LYS A 83 4.42 -8.21 -15.17
CA LYS A 83 5.20 -8.30 -16.42
C LYS A 83 5.87 -9.67 -16.57
N ARG A 84 6.48 -10.18 -15.50
CA ARG A 84 7.17 -11.49 -15.51
C ARG A 84 6.22 -12.63 -15.82
N THR A 85 5.04 -12.65 -15.19
CA THR A 85 4.03 -13.68 -15.42
C THR A 85 3.55 -13.70 -16.87
N LYS A 86 3.33 -12.52 -17.48
CA LYS A 86 2.96 -12.42 -18.91
C LYS A 86 4.05 -12.95 -19.85
N VAL A 87 5.32 -12.62 -19.59
CA VAL A 87 6.44 -13.10 -20.40
C VAL A 87 6.62 -14.62 -20.29
N ALA A 88 6.45 -15.19 -19.09
CA ALA A 88 6.51 -16.63 -18.89
C ALA A 88 5.38 -17.37 -19.61
N SER A 89 4.15 -16.83 -19.57
CA SER A 89 3.00 -17.42 -20.25
C SER A 89 3.06 -17.31 -21.79
N ALA A 90 3.78 -16.34 -22.34
CA ALA A 90 3.93 -16.15 -23.79
C ALA A 90 5.04 -17.00 -24.42
N LYS A 91 5.86 -17.68 -23.60
CA LYS A 91 6.95 -18.56 -24.05
C LYS A 91 6.55 -20.05 -24.14
N ASN A 92 5.30 -20.37 -23.86
CA ASN A 92 4.73 -21.71 -23.94
C ASN A 92 3.70 -21.81 -25.07
#